data_AF-A0A961FR75-F1
#
_entry.id   AF-A0A961FR75-F1
#
_cell.length_a   1.000
_cell.length_b   1.000
_cell.length_c   1.000
_cell.angle_alpha   90.00
_cell.angle_beta   90.00
_cell.angle_gamma   90.00
#
_symmetry.space_group_name_H-M   'P 1'
#
loop_
_entity.id
_entity.type
_entity.pdbx_description
1 polymer ?
#
loop_
_entity_poly.entity_id
_entity_poly.type
_entity_poly.pdbx_seq_one_letter_code
_entity_poly.pdbx_strand_id
1 'polypeptide(L)'
;ADLPFGRPDTTVTIAGLVICRQRPGSAKGHVFISMEDETGISNAFVPGPTFHQYRLVITQEAFLKITGRLQVQHGVTSIYTERVEALPFATEVKRQSHDFH
;
A
#
# COMPACT_ATOMS: atom_id res chain seq x y z
N ALA A 1 -7.79 6.09 5.24
CA ALA A 1 -7.81 4.69 5.64
C ALA A 1 -7.91 4.66 7.14
N ASP A 2 -8.72 3.76 7.69
CA ASP A 2 -8.66 3.47 9.12
C ASP A 2 -7.45 2.57 9.36
N LEU A 3 -6.25 3.12 9.11
CA LEU A 3 -5.03 2.54 9.63
C LEU A 3 -5.27 2.53 11.14
N PRO A 4 -5.39 1.35 11.76
CA PRO A 4 -5.75 1.33 13.16
C PRO A 4 -4.77 2.24 13.89
N PHE A 5 -5.22 2.86 14.97
CA PHE A 5 -4.36 3.37 16.04
C PHE A 5 -3.59 2.21 16.72
N GLY A 6 -3.13 1.25 15.91
CA GLY A 6 -2.33 0.12 16.27
C GLY A 6 -1.04 0.62 16.88
N ARG A 7 -0.52 -0.20 17.77
CA ARG A 7 0.75 0.12 18.42
C ARG A 7 1.82 0.19 17.32
N PRO A 8 2.73 1.17 17.36
CA PRO A 8 3.91 1.16 16.51
C PRO A 8 4.55 -0.24 16.51
N ASP A 9 5.11 -0.65 15.36
CA ASP A 9 5.73 -1.96 15.16
C ASP A 9 4.76 -3.15 15.05
N THR A 10 3.44 -2.92 15.04
CA THR A 10 2.47 -3.97 14.70
C THR A 10 2.51 -4.27 13.21
N THR A 11 2.53 -5.56 12.85
CA THR A 11 2.37 -5.99 11.45
C THR A 11 0.94 -5.72 10.99
N VAL A 12 0.81 -4.98 9.91
CA VAL A 12 -0.45 -4.63 9.26
C VAL A 12 -0.41 -5.02 7.79
N THR A 13 -1.57 -5.28 7.21
CA THR A 13 -1.74 -5.48 5.77
C THR A 13 -2.78 -4.50 5.28
N ILE A 14 -2.45 -3.77 4.22
CA ILE A 14 -3.34 -2.85 3.53
C ILE A 14 -3.47 -3.26 2.07
N ALA A 15 -4.60 -2.89 1.46
CA ALA A 15 -4.92 -3.18 0.08
C ALA A 15 -5.66 -1.98 -0.50
N GLY A 16 -5.30 -1.53 -1.70
CA GLY A 16 -5.99 -0.38 -2.30
C GLY A 16 -5.47 0.01 -3.68
N LEU A 17 -6.15 0.97 -4.28
CA LEU A 17 -5.77 1.60 -5.54
C LEU A 17 -4.56 2.51 -5.30
N VAL A 18 -3.49 2.35 -6.06
CA VAL A 18 -2.34 3.24 -5.96
C VAL A 18 -2.63 4.56 -6.65
N ILE A 19 -2.74 5.61 -5.85
CA ILE A 19 -3.03 6.98 -6.33
C ILE A 19 -1.75 7.81 -6.53
N CYS A 20 -0.65 7.48 -5.86
CA CYS A 20 0.61 8.19 -6.03
C CYS A 20 1.84 7.29 -5.79
N ARG A 21 2.91 7.52 -6.55
CA ARG A 21 4.23 6.92 -6.37
C ARG A 21 5.29 8.01 -6.46
N GLN A 22 6.10 8.17 -5.42
CA GLN A 22 7.15 9.17 -5.37
C GLN A 22 8.50 8.52 -5.10
N ARG A 23 9.50 8.87 -5.91
CA ARG A 23 10.89 8.46 -5.71
C ARG A 23 11.80 9.69 -5.82
N PRO A 24 11.86 10.53 -4.77
CA PRO A 24 12.73 11.71 -4.78
C PRO A 24 14.18 11.32 -5.02
N GLY A 25 14.94 12.12 -5.77
CA GLY A 25 16.37 11.84 -6.04
C GLY A 25 17.22 11.74 -4.77
N SER A 26 16.81 12.42 -3.69
CA SER A 26 17.45 12.39 -2.38
C SER A 26 17.08 11.17 -1.51
N ALA A 27 16.08 10.36 -1.92
CA ALA A 27 15.53 9.31 -1.08
C ALA A 27 16.36 8.02 -1.07
N LYS A 28 17.63 8.03 -1.47
CA LYS A 28 18.54 6.85 -1.49
C LYS A 28 17.90 5.59 -2.11
N GLY A 29 17.06 5.78 -3.12
CA GLY A 29 16.35 4.71 -3.81
C GLY A 29 15.04 4.25 -3.16
N HIS A 30 14.65 4.78 -1.99
CA HIS A 30 13.35 4.57 -1.35
C HIS A 30 12.19 5.11 -2.18
N VAL A 31 11.01 4.51 -2.02
CA VAL A 31 9.78 4.91 -2.70
C VAL A 31 8.70 5.15 -1.67
N PHE A 32 7.88 6.18 -1.90
CA PHE A 32 6.68 6.45 -1.13
C PHE A 32 5.47 6.14 -2.02
N ILE A 33 4.51 5.41 -1.47
CA ILE A 33 3.28 5.02 -2.17
C ILE A 33 2.09 5.50 -1.35
N SER A 34 1.14 6.17 -1.99
CA SER A 34 -0.17 6.45 -1.42
C SER A 34 -1.21 5.58 -2.12
N MET A 35 -2.05 4.92 -1.33
CA MET A 35 -3.12 4.04 -1.79
C MET A 35 -4.45 4.46 -1.21
N GLU A 36 -5.53 4.31 -1.97
CA GLU A 36 -6.89 4.64 -1.56
C GLU A 36 -7.76 3.38 -1.55
N ASP A 37 -8.55 3.23 -0.48
CA ASP A 37 -9.62 2.25 -0.32
C ASP A 37 -10.89 2.95 0.19
N GLU A 38 -11.95 2.21 0.48
CA GLU A 38 -13.23 2.75 0.94
C GLU A 38 -13.13 3.50 2.28
N THR A 39 -12.07 3.25 3.07
CA THR A 39 -11.79 3.90 4.35
C THR A 39 -10.86 5.12 4.19
N GLY A 40 -10.39 5.40 2.97
CA GLY A 40 -9.61 6.57 2.57
C GLY A 40 -8.15 6.26 2.22
N ILE A 41 -7.25 7.25 2.40
CA ILE A 41 -5.84 7.11 1.99
C ILE A 41 -4.96 6.42 3.05
N SER A 42 -4.12 5.47 2.61
CA SER A 42 -3.01 4.84 3.33
C SER A 42 -1.67 5.19 2.68
N ASN A 43 -0.62 5.36 3.48
CA ASN A 43 0.72 5.64 2.97
C ASN A 43 1.70 4.52 3.30
N ALA A 44 2.54 4.13 2.35
CA ALA A 44 3.58 3.12 2.53
C ALA A 44 4.96 3.71 2.21
N PHE A 45 5.89 3.49 3.14
CA PHE A 45 7.32 3.70 2.93
C PHE A 45 7.95 2.40 2.44
N VAL A 46 8.55 2.43 1.27
CA VAL A 46 9.20 1.27 0.64
C VAL A 46 10.71 1.46 0.67
N PRO A 47 11.43 0.67 1.49
CA PRO A 47 12.89 0.68 1.48
C PRO A 47 13.46 0.37 0.10
N GLY A 48 14.65 0.89 -0.22
CA GLY A 48 15.27 0.71 -1.53
C GLY A 48 15.43 -0.76 -1.90
N PRO A 49 15.98 -1.62 -1.01
CA PRO A 49 16.06 -3.06 -1.26
C PRO A 49 14.70 -3.70 -1.55
N THR A 50 13.67 -3.35 -0.78
CA THR A 50 12.28 -3.83 -0.99
C THR A 50 11.74 -3.37 -2.34
N PHE A 51 11.96 -2.10 -2.72
CA PHE A 51 11.56 -1.60 -4.02
C PHE A 51 12.25 -2.35 -5.17
N HIS A 52 13.56 -2.61 -5.04
CA HIS A 52 14.31 -3.35 -6.04
C HIS A 52 13.78 -4.79 -6.19
N GLN A 53 13.45 -5.44 -5.07
CA GLN A 53 12.85 -6.78 -5.06
C GLN A 53 11.48 -6.82 -5.74
N TYR A 54 10.60 -5.84 -5.47
CA TYR A 54 9.22 -5.81 -5.98
C TYR A 54 9.01 -4.79 -7.13
N ARG A 55 10.07 -4.43 -7.85
CA ARG A 55 10.07 -3.29 -8.78
C ARG A 55 8.94 -3.35 -9.81
N LEU A 56 8.72 -4.51 -10.44
CA LEU A 56 7.68 -4.66 -11.46
C LEU A 56 6.29 -4.48 -10.86
N VAL A 57 5.98 -5.21 -9.79
CA VAL A 57 4.69 -5.12 -9.07
C VAL A 57 4.40 -3.68 -8.65
N ILE A 58 5.37 -3.01 -8.00
CA ILE A 58 5.19 -1.63 -7.53
C ILE A 58 4.97 -0.66 -8.70
N THR A 59 5.63 -0.84 -9.84
CA THR A 59 5.59 0.13 -10.94
C THR A 59 4.44 -0.08 -11.91
N GLN A 60 3.92 -1.32 -12.04
CA GLN A 60 2.96 -1.67 -13.09
C GLN A 60 1.53 -1.86 -12.56
N GLU A 61 1.37 -2.31 -11.32
CA GLU A 61 0.06 -2.70 -10.81
C GLU A 61 -0.74 -1.52 -10.29
N ALA A 62 -1.99 -1.38 -10.74
CA ALA A 62 -2.89 -0.35 -10.26
C ALA A 62 -3.32 -0.59 -8.80
N PHE A 63 -3.55 -1.85 -8.43
CA PHE A 63 -3.92 -2.25 -7.06
C PHE A 63 -2.80 -3.05 -6.41
N LEU A 64 -2.47 -2.69 -5.18
CA LEU A 64 -1.43 -3.36 -4.41
C LEU A 64 -1.99 -3.84 -3.08
N LYS A 65 -1.48 -4.98 -2.63
CA LYS A 65 -1.54 -5.42 -1.24
C LYS A 65 -0.14 -5.27 -0.65
N ILE A 66 -0.04 -4.49 0.42
CA ILE A 66 1.20 -4.21 1.13
C ILE A 66 1.09 -4.78 2.55
N THR A 67 2.04 -5.62 2.92
CA THR A 67 2.23 -6.08 4.30
C THR A 67 3.51 -5.47 4.86
N GLY A 68 3.44 -4.98 6.09
CA GLY A 68 4.58 -4.37 6.75
C GLY A 68 4.26 -3.90 8.15
N ARG A 69 5.12 -3.06 8.72
CA ARG A 69 4.98 -2.58 10.11
C ARG A 69 4.41 -1.18 10.15
N LEU A 70 3.45 -0.94 11.05
CA LEU A 70 2.93 0.40 11.29
C LEU A 70 4.03 1.28 11.89
N GLN A 71 4.28 2.43 11.26
CA GLN A 71 5.20 3.46 11.72
C GLN A 71 4.48 4.78 11.86
N VAL A 72 4.79 5.49 12.95
CA VAL A 72 4.37 6.87 13.17
C VAL A 72 5.62 7.71 13.28
N GLN A 73 5.85 8.60 12.31
CA GLN A 73 6.97 9.53 12.33
C GLN A 73 6.46 10.95 12.10
N HIS A 74 6.85 11.87 13.00
CA HIS A 74 6.44 13.28 12.93
C HIS A 74 4.92 13.49 12.76
N GLY A 75 4.11 12.63 13.38
CA GLY A 75 2.65 12.69 13.28
C GLY A 75 2.05 12.09 12.00
N VAL A 76 2.87 11.53 11.11
CA VAL A 76 2.43 10.83 9.89
C VAL A 76 2.48 9.32 10.11
N THR A 77 1.34 8.66 9.93
CA THR A 77 1.23 7.20 9.95
C THR A 77 1.53 6.63 8.57
N SER A 78 2.42 5.64 8.51
CA SER A 78 2.76 4.92 7.29
C SER A 78 3.11 3.46 7.56
N ILE A 79 3.16 2.64 6.52
CA ILE A 79 3.57 1.24 6.61
C ILE A 79 5.01 1.13 6.14
N TYR A 80 5.91 0.67 7.00
CA TYR A 80 7.23 0.22 6.59
C TYR A 80 7.09 -1.11 5.84
N THR A 81 7.31 -1.07 4.54
CA THR A 81 6.94 -2.15 3.63
C THR A 81 7.94 -3.31 3.69
N GLU A 82 7.43 -4.51 3.93
CA GLU A 82 8.21 -5.75 3.95
C GLU A 82 7.85 -6.66 2.77
N ARG A 83 6.57 -6.68 2.36
CA ARG A 83 6.07 -7.52 1.26
C ARG A 83 5.05 -6.77 0.42
N VAL A 84 5.13 -6.96 -0.90
CA VAL A 84 4.21 -6.35 -1.87
C VAL A 84 3.68 -7.44 -2.79
N GLU A 85 2.36 -7.47 -2.98
CA GLU A 85 1.67 -8.39 -3.87
C GLU A 85 0.78 -7.58 -4.81
N ALA A 86 0.69 -8.03 -6.08
CA ALA A 86 -0.32 -7.52 -6.99
C ALA A 86 -1.71 -7.98 -6.50
N LEU A 87 -2.69 -7.09 -6.56
CA LEU A 87 -4.09 -7.50 -6.44
C LEU A 87 -4.67 -7.53 -7.84
N PRO A 88 -4.80 -8.73 -8.47
CA PRO A 88 -5.37 -8.83 -9.79
C PRO A 88 -6.81 -8.31 -9.75
N PHE A 89 -7.03 -7.13 -10.30
CA PHE A 89 -8.37 -6.64 -10.56
C PHE A 89 -8.84 -7.33 -11.85
N ALA A 90 -9.63 -8.40 -11.70
CA ALA A 90 -10.30 -8.98 -12.85
C ALA A 90 -11.25 -7.91 -13.41
N THR A 91 -10.96 -7.41 -14.62
CA THR A 91 -11.88 -6.55 -15.37
C THR A 91 -13.24 -7.24 -15.58
N GLU A 92 -13.31 -8.56 -15.37
CA GLU A 92 -14.53 -9.37 -15.24
C GLU A 92 -14.76 -9.86 -13.80
N VAL A 93 -14.99 -8.97 -12.85
CA VAL A 93 -15.84 -9.37 -11.72
C VAL A 93 -17.25 -9.48 -12.28
N LYS A 94 -17.75 -10.71 -12.51
CA LYS A 94 -19.19 -10.95 -12.63
C LYS A 94 -19.82 -10.46 -11.33
N ARG A 95 -20.24 -9.19 -11.31
CA ARG A 95 -21.04 -8.60 -10.24
C ARG A 95 -22.38 -9.32 -10.23
N GLN A 96 -22.47 -10.43 -9.51
CA GLN A 96 -23.74 -10.77 -8.87
C GLN A 96 -23.81 -9.92 -7.61
N SER A 97 -24.47 -8.78 -7.74
CA SER A 97 -25.00 -8.07 -6.58
C SER A 97 -25.93 -9.03 -5.87
N HIS A 98 -25.65 -9.37 -4.61
CA HIS A 98 -26.67 -9.96 -3.74
C HIS A 98 -27.48 -8.80 -3.20
N ASP A 99 -28.58 -8.49 -3.88
CA ASP A 99 -29.57 -7.55 -3.36
C ASP A 99 -30.23 -8.22 -2.15
N PHE A 100 -29.91 -7.72 -0.95
CA PHE A 100 -30.60 -8.13 0.27
C PHE A 100 -32.02 -7.53 0.24
N HIS A 101 -33.04 -8.40 0.27
CA HIS A 101 -34.46 -8.04 0.37
C HIS A 101 -34.87 -7.70 1.80
#